data_AF-A0A942QHD3-F1
#
_entry.id   AF-A0A942QHD3-F1
#
_cell.length_a   1.000
_cell.length_b   1.000
_cell.length_c   1.000
_cell.angle_alpha   90.00
_cell.angle_beta   90.00
_cell.angle_gamma   90.00
#
_symmetry.space_group_name_H-M   'P 1'
#
loop_
_entity.id
_entity.type
_entity.pdbx_description
1 polymer ?
#
loop_
_entity_poly.entity_id
_entity_poly.type
_entity_poly.pdbx_seq_one_letter_code
_entity_poly.pdbx_strand_id
1 'polypeptide(L)'
;MNKYRRDVEYYLYNRQQIKHSHDREEQTWSTIIENVFKRYQDTEIGKLMTLKYELKVPEQKIFEQLHIEKTTYYVWRNRLINEITLQAAYMQLIRPF
;
A
#
# COMPACT_ATOMS: atom_id res chain seq x y z
N MET A 1 12.82 -1.12 -12.44
CA MET A 1 11.66 -0.96 -11.52
C MET A 1 11.45 -2.32 -10.87
N ASN A 2 11.63 -2.42 -9.55
CA ASN A 2 11.68 -3.70 -8.82
C ASN A 2 10.34 -4.47 -8.97
N LYS A 3 10.36 -5.76 -9.37
CA LYS A 3 9.16 -6.56 -9.70
C LYS A 3 8.10 -6.46 -8.59
N TYR A 4 8.55 -6.63 -7.35
CA TYR A 4 7.73 -6.59 -6.14
C TYR A 4 6.99 -5.27 -5.92
N ARG A 5 7.54 -4.14 -6.40
CA ARG A 5 6.87 -2.84 -6.25
C ARG A 5 5.58 -2.77 -7.06
N ARG A 6 5.58 -3.37 -8.26
CA ARG A 6 4.37 -3.41 -9.11
C ARG A 6 3.31 -4.29 -8.47
N ASP A 7 3.72 -5.43 -7.93
CA ASP A 7 2.82 -6.37 -7.26
C ASP A 7 2.17 -5.70 -6.04
N VAL A 8 2.97 -5.11 -5.14
CA VAL A 8 2.45 -4.37 -3.97
C VAL A 8 1.48 -3.26 -4.37
N GLU A 9 1.82 -2.48 -5.40
CA GLU A 9 0.91 -1.43 -5.88
C GLU A 9 -0.38 -1.97 -6.48
N TYR A 10 -0.32 -3.09 -7.20
CA TYR A 10 -1.52 -3.77 -7.71
C TYR A 10 -2.45 -4.19 -6.57
N TYR A 11 -1.91 -4.84 -5.53
CA TYR A 11 -2.73 -5.28 -4.40
C TYR A 11 -3.29 -4.11 -3.59
N LEU A 12 -2.54 -3.01 -3.44
CA LEU A 12 -3.03 -1.78 -2.80
C LEU A 12 -4.19 -1.15 -3.58
N TYR A 13 -4.05 -1.04 -4.90
CA TYR A 13 -5.08 -0.44 -5.76
C TYR A 13 -6.36 -1.27 -5.87
N ASN A 14 -6.24 -2.59 -5.77
CA ASN A 14 -7.37 -3.52 -5.89
C ASN A 14 -7.83 -4.08 -4.54
N ARG A 15 -7.41 -3.49 -3.42
CA ARG A 15 -7.67 -3.96 -2.05
C ARG A 15 -9.12 -4.40 -1.80
N GLN A 16 -10.10 -3.59 -2.22
CA GLN A 16 -11.53 -3.88 -2.03
C GLN A 16 -11.99 -5.13 -2.79
N GLN A 17 -11.40 -5.40 -3.96
CA GLN A 17 -11.72 -6.57 -4.77
C GLN A 17 -11.07 -7.83 -4.17
N ILE A 18 -9.80 -7.71 -3.81
CA ILE A 18 -8.98 -8.80 -3.26
C ILE A 18 -9.48 -9.29 -1.90
N LYS A 19 -10.10 -8.41 -1.10
CA LYS A 19 -10.71 -8.76 0.18
C LYS A 19 -11.75 -9.89 0.08
N HIS A 20 -12.38 -10.06 -1.08
CA HIS A 20 -13.39 -11.10 -1.33
C HIS A 20 -12.87 -12.25 -2.21
N SER A 21 -11.56 -12.29 -2.46
CA SER A 21 -10.97 -13.34 -3.28
C SER A 21 -10.97 -14.70 -2.57
N HIS A 22 -11.15 -15.74 -3.37
CA HIS A 22 -11.04 -17.13 -2.94
C HIS A 22 -9.63 -17.69 -3.18
N ASP A 23 -8.75 -16.92 -3.83
CA ASP A 23 -7.37 -17.30 -4.03
C ASP A 23 -6.56 -17.10 -2.74
N ARG A 24 -5.75 -18.11 -2.40
CA ARG A 24 -4.99 -18.15 -1.14
C ARG A 24 -3.86 -17.12 -1.11
N GLU A 25 -3.23 -16.85 -2.25
CA GLU A 25 -2.18 -15.84 -2.36
C GLU A 25 -2.81 -14.45 -2.17
N GLU A 26 -3.92 -14.18 -2.84
CA GLU A 26 -4.68 -12.93 -2.72
C GLU A 26 -5.19 -12.68 -1.29
N GLN A 27 -5.65 -13.72 -0.59
CA GLN A 27 -6.04 -13.62 0.83
C GLN A 27 -4.86 -13.27 1.74
N THR A 28 -3.67 -13.80 1.46
CA THR A 28 -2.47 -13.50 2.24
C THR A 28 -2.04 -12.05 2.00
N TRP A 29 -2.07 -11.60 0.75
CA TRP A 29 -1.86 -10.20 0.38
C TRP A 29 -2.89 -9.27 1.04
N SER A 30 -4.17 -9.64 1.02
CA SER A 30 -5.23 -8.90 1.70
C SER A 30 -4.91 -8.72 3.18
N THR A 31 -4.52 -9.81 3.85
CA THR A 31 -4.19 -9.79 5.29
C THR A 31 -3.04 -8.83 5.60
N ILE A 32 -1.96 -8.85 4.81
CA ILE A 32 -0.82 -7.95 4.98
C ILE A 32 -1.26 -6.49 4.81
N ILE A 33 -2.01 -6.20 3.74
CA ILE A 33 -2.45 -4.85 3.44
C ILE A 33 -3.40 -4.33 4.52
N GLU A 34 -4.37 -5.13 4.97
CA GLU A 34 -5.27 -4.74 6.07
C GLU A 34 -4.50 -4.45 7.37
N ASN A 35 -3.47 -5.23 7.68
CA ASN A 35 -2.62 -4.97 8.85
C ASN A 35 -1.88 -3.64 8.73
N VAL A 36 -1.37 -3.31 7.54
CA VAL A 36 -0.70 -2.02 7.28
C VAL A 36 -1.70 -0.86 7.35
N PHE A 37 -2.89 -1.00 6.74
CA PHE A 37 -3.96 0.00 6.84
C PHE A 37 -4.38 0.25 8.29
N LYS A 38 -4.60 -0.81 9.07
CA LYS A 38 -4.95 -0.72 10.49
C LYS A 38 -3.86 -0.03 11.31
N ARG A 39 -2.59 -0.30 11.03
CA ARG A 39 -1.44 0.34 11.71
C ARG A 39 -1.40 1.84 11.46
N TYR A 40 -1.73 2.29 10.26
CA TYR A 40 -1.64 3.69 9.87
C TYR A 40 -2.97 4.47 9.94
N GLN A 41 -4.07 3.83 10.34
CA GLN A 41 -5.44 4.36 10.25
C GLN A 41 -5.58 5.80 10.77
N ASP A 42 -4.94 6.13 11.89
CA ASP A 42 -5.06 7.45 12.54
C ASP A 42 -3.85 8.37 12.26
N THR A 43 -3.05 8.06 11.24
CA THR A 43 -1.84 8.82 10.86
C THR A 43 -2.02 9.54 9.52
N GLU A 44 -1.15 10.50 9.23
CA GLU A 44 -1.12 11.17 7.93
C GLU A 44 -0.81 10.20 6.77
N ILE A 45 -0.04 9.15 7.04
CA ILE A 45 0.20 8.06 6.07
C ILE A 45 -1.09 7.29 5.79
N GLY A 46 -1.93 7.04 6.80
CA GLY A 46 -3.25 6.42 6.61
C GLY A 46 -4.14 7.28 5.73
N LYS A 47 -4.17 8.60 5.98
CA LYS A 47 -4.91 9.54 5.12
C LYS A 47 -4.39 9.51 3.67
N LEU A 48 -3.07 9.47 3.48
CA LEU A 48 -2.45 9.31 2.16
C LEU A 48 -2.88 8.01 1.49
N MET A 49 -2.92 6.89 2.23
CA MET A 49 -3.36 5.60 1.70
C MET A 49 -4.81 5.64 1.22
N THR A 50 -5.72 6.19 2.02
CA THR A 50 -7.12 6.37 1.65
C THR A 50 -7.25 7.25 0.41
N LEU A 51 -6.59 8.42 0.38
CA LEU A 51 -6.66 9.33 -0.75
C LEU A 51 -6.12 8.71 -2.05
N LYS A 52 -4.97 8.02 -2.00
CA LYS A 52 -4.31 7.47 -3.18
C LYS A 52 -4.95 6.18 -3.69
N TYR A 53 -5.27 5.25 -2.80
CA TYR A 53 -5.64 3.88 -3.18
C TYR A 53 -7.15 3.63 -3.14
N GLU A 54 -7.86 4.20 -2.17
CA GLU A 54 -9.32 4.06 -2.09
C GLU A 54 -10.04 5.09 -2.95
N LEU A 55 -9.70 6.37 -2.78
CA LEU A 55 -10.35 7.49 -3.47
C LEU A 55 -9.69 7.85 -4.81
N LYS A 56 -8.53 7.25 -5.12
CA LYS A 56 -7.80 7.43 -6.39
C LYS A 56 -7.58 8.90 -6.77
N VAL A 57 -7.35 9.74 -5.77
CA VAL A 57 -7.15 11.18 -5.93
C VAL A 57 -5.84 11.45 -6.67
N PRO A 58 -5.80 12.40 -7.63
CA PRO A 58 -4.57 12.81 -8.29
C PRO A 58 -3.52 13.32 -7.30
N GLU A 59 -2.23 13.02 -7.54
CA GLU A 59 -1.13 13.32 -6.60
C GLU A 59 -1.07 14.80 -6.20
N GLN A 60 -1.29 15.71 -7.16
CA GLN A 60 -1.31 17.14 -6.91
C GLN A 60 -2.32 17.53 -5.83
N LYS A 61 -3.55 16.99 -5.90
CA LYS A 61 -4.60 17.24 -4.91
C LYS A 61 -4.27 16.61 -3.55
N ILE A 62 -3.54 15.50 -3.54
CA ILE A 62 -3.08 14.87 -2.29
C ILE A 62 -2.08 15.79 -1.57
N PHE A 63 -1.14 16.40 -2.31
CA PHE A 63 -0.18 17.34 -1.72
C PHE A 63 -0.89 18.52 -1.05
N GLU A 64 -1.89 19.08 -1.74
CA GLU A 64 -2.71 20.19 -1.25
C GLU A 64 -3.53 19.79 -0.02
N GLN A 65 -4.23 18.65 -0.07
CA GLN A 65 -5.11 18.20 1.01
C GLN A 65 -4.37 17.77 2.28
N LEU A 66 -3.17 17.20 2.13
CA LEU A 66 -2.35 16.79 3.26
C LEU A 66 -1.36 17.88 3.68
N HIS A 67 -1.29 19.00 2.97
CA HIS A 67 -0.31 20.07 3.19
C HIS A 67 1.13 19.55 3.22
N ILE A 68 1.47 18.63 2.31
CA ILE A 68 2.80 18.00 2.23
C ILE A 68 3.51 18.33 0.93
N GLU A 69 4.84 18.33 0.99
CA GLU A 69 5.67 18.40 -0.21
C GLU A 69 5.64 17.09 -1.02
N LYS A 70 5.92 17.22 -2.32
CA LYS A 70 6.11 16.09 -3.24
C LYS A 70 7.17 15.10 -2.72
N THR A 71 8.22 15.58 -2.10
CA THR A 71 9.30 14.78 -1.48
C THR A 71 8.75 13.90 -0.35
N THR A 72 8.03 14.50 0.60
CA THR A 72 7.35 13.83 1.70
C THR A 72 6.39 12.75 1.20
N TYR A 73 5.59 13.06 0.17
CA TYR A 73 4.70 12.10 -0.47
C TYR A 73 5.43 10.83 -0.94
N TYR A 74 6.51 10.98 -1.72
CA TYR A 74 7.23 9.82 -2.23
C TYR A 74 8.00 9.08 -1.15
N VAL A 75 8.49 9.78 -0.11
CA VAL A 75 9.11 9.14 1.06
C VAL A 75 8.10 8.26 1.79
N TRP A 76 6.90 8.77 2.06
CA TRP A 76 5.84 8.00 2.72
C TRP A 76 5.39 6.82 1.86
N ARG A 77 5.19 7.02 0.55
CA ARG A 77 4.86 5.93 -0.38
C ARG A 77 5.95 4.86 -0.42
N ASN A 78 7.23 5.25 -0.47
CA ASN A 78 8.34 4.29 -0.47
C ASN A 78 8.40 3.52 0.84
N ARG A 79 8.21 4.19 1.99
CA ARG A 79 8.14 3.53 3.30
C ARG A 79 7.04 2.47 3.33
N LEU A 80 5.86 2.81 2.84
CA LEU A 80 4.72 1.90 2.77
C LEU A 80 5.00 0.68 1.89
N ILE A 81 5.51 0.91 0.68
CA ILE A 81 5.85 -0.17 -0.25
C ILE A 81 6.90 -1.09 0.36
N ASN A 82 7.95 -0.54 0.98
CA ASN A 82 9.01 -1.31 1.61
C ASN A 82 8.48 -2.14 2.78
N GLU A 83 7.61 -1.58 3.61
CA GLU A 83 7.02 -2.28 4.74
C GLU A 83 6.15 -3.45 4.29
N ILE A 84 5.28 -3.25 3.29
CA ILE A 84 4.45 -4.30 2.73
C ILE A 84 5.32 -5.38 2.06
N THR A 85 6.34 -4.96 1.30
CA THR A 85 7.28 -5.89 0.66
C THR A 85 7.99 -6.76 1.70
N LEU A 86 8.41 -6.16 2.83
CA LEU A 86 9.05 -6.89 3.92
C LEU A 86 8.10 -7.88 4.58
N GLN A 87 6.86 -7.49 4.86
CA GLN A 87 5.84 -8.39 5.42
C GLN A 87 5.50 -9.54 4.45
N ALA A 88 5.40 -9.26 3.16
CA ALA A 88 5.18 -10.27 2.13
C ALA A 88 6.36 -11.24 2.00
N ALA A 89 7.59 -10.75 2.16
CA ALA A 89 8.78 -11.60 2.22
C ALA A 89 8.76 -12.54 3.46
N TYR A 90 8.38 -12.02 4.63
CA TYR A 90 8.21 -12.84 5.84
C TYR A 90 7.15 -13.92 5.68
N MET A 91 6.07 -13.65 4.94
CA MET A 91 5.02 -14.64 4.64
C MET A 91 5.35 -15.56 3.46
N GLN A 92 6.59 -15.52 2.95
CA GLN A 92 7.06 -16.29 1.78
C GLN A 92 6.28 -16.05 0.48
N LEU A 93 5.48 -14.98 0.41
CA LEU A 93 4.83 -14.53 -0.83
C LEU A 93 5.87 -13.97 -1.82
N ILE A 94 6.93 -13.39 -1.26
CA ILE A 94 8.09 -12.94 -2.00
C ILE A 94 9.27 -13.79 -1.54
N ARG A 95 9.87 -14.55 -2.45
CA ARG A 95 11.18 -15.15 -2.21
C ARG A 95 12.25 -14.14 -2.58
N PRO A 96 12.99 -13.56 -1.62
CA PRO A 96 14.32 -13.04 -1.94
C PRO A 96 15.14 -14.25 -2.40
N PHE A 97 15.79 -14.11 -3.56
CA PHE A 97 16.56 -15.17 -4.20
C PHE A 97 17.47 -15.94 -3.23
#